data_AF-A0A973MH25-F1
#
_entry.id   AF-A0A973MH25-F1
#
_cell.length_a   1.000
_cell.length_b   1.000
_cell.length_c   1.000
_cell.angle_alpha   90.00
_cell.angle_beta   90.00
_cell.angle_gamma   90.00
#
_symmetry.space_group_name_H-M   'P 1'
#
loop_
_entity.id
_entity.type
_entity.pdbx_description
1 polymer ?
#
loop_
_entity_poly.entity_id
_entity_poly.type
_entity_poly.pdbx_seq_one_letter_code
_entity_poly.pdbx_strand_id
1 'polypeptide(L)'
;ARSILDAYASAPGVFLHHAGHTHRNKRTVLPQAPHVTMQEVSAVKDYPGGFCLLRIHSGGYAVNHYKASSAAAREWTERSRRVAAGLWPHHALGRSVTDRNSMTARDLSGIIRPTPAIPTQRRPEPYAVRPQQ
;
A
#
# COMPACT_ATOMS: atom_id res chain seq x y z
N ALA A 1 -1.89 -6.07 -16.34
CA ALA A 1 -0.76 -6.49 -15.47
C ALA A 1 0.60 -6.26 -16.13
N ARG A 2 0.85 -6.72 -17.37
CA ARG A 2 2.13 -6.49 -18.06
C ARG A 2 2.49 -5.00 -18.19
N SER A 3 1.50 -4.18 -18.57
CA SER A 3 1.65 -2.72 -18.70
C SER A 3 2.16 -2.02 -17.44
N ILE A 4 1.81 -2.48 -16.23
CA ILE A 4 2.31 -1.84 -15.01
C ILE A 4 3.73 -2.26 -14.66
N LEU A 5 4.12 -3.48 -15.01
CA LEU A 5 5.50 -3.95 -14.82
C LEU A 5 6.45 -3.23 -15.78
N ASP A 6 6.04 -3.01 -17.02
CA ASP A 6 6.80 -2.24 -18.00
C ASP A 6 6.95 -0.78 -17.56
N ALA A 7 5.89 -0.20 -16.97
CA ALA A 7 5.95 1.13 -16.36
C ALA A 7 6.92 1.18 -15.17
N TYR A 8 6.96 0.16 -14.32
CA TYR A 8 7.94 0.10 -13.23
C TYR A 8 9.37 -0.08 -13.72
N ALA A 9 9.59 -0.92 -14.74
CA ALA A 9 10.90 -1.12 -15.36
C ALA A 9 11.48 0.19 -15.89
N SER A 10 10.63 1.07 -16.45
CA SER A 10 11.02 2.37 -16.99
C SER A 10 11.02 3.53 -15.98
N ALA A 11 10.59 3.30 -14.74
CA ALA A 11 10.47 4.32 -13.70
C ALA A 11 11.44 4.06 -12.52
N PRO A 12 12.72 4.48 -12.61
CA PRO A 12 13.73 4.19 -11.57
C PRO A 12 13.42 4.81 -10.21
N GLY A 13 12.61 5.88 -10.17
CA GLY A 13 12.14 6.53 -8.95
C GLY A 13 11.10 5.71 -8.16
N VAL A 14 10.45 4.73 -8.79
CA VAL A 14 9.50 3.85 -8.10
C VAL A 14 10.29 2.78 -7.35
N PHE A 15 9.91 2.51 -6.10
CA PHE A 15 10.61 1.55 -5.24
C PHE A 15 9.69 0.63 -4.44
N LEU A 16 8.43 1.03 -4.29
CA LEU A 16 7.44 0.32 -3.52
C LEU A 16 6.08 0.47 -4.20
N HIS A 17 5.44 -0.65 -4.51
CA HIS A 17 4.02 -0.70 -4.81
C HIS A 17 3.30 -1.20 -3.55
N HIS A 18 2.64 -0.29 -2.84
CA HIS A 18 1.94 -0.59 -1.59
C HIS A 18 0.44 -0.68 -1.85
N ALA A 19 -0.15 -1.86 -1.68
CA ALA A 19 -1.54 -2.12 -2.07
C ALA A 19 -2.32 -2.96 -1.05
N GLY A 20 -3.60 -2.64 -0.89
CA GLY A 20 -4.57 -3.44 -0.14
C GLY A 20 -5.37 -4.38 -1.05
N HIS A 21 -6.68 -4.46 -0.80
CA HIS A 21 -7.68 -5.24 -1.55
C HIS A 21 -7.58 -6.77 -1.41
N THR A 22 -6.39 -7.35 -1.45
CA THR A 22 -6.22 -8.81 -1.38
C THR A 22 -6.36 -9.38 0.02
N HIS A 23 -6.32 -8.51 1.04
CA HIS A 23 -6.28 -8.86 2.47
C HIS A 23 -5.09 -9.73 2.86
N ARG A 24 -4.04 -9.77 2.04
CA ARG A 24 -2.83 -10.56 2.31
C ARG A 24 -1.72 -9.66 2.79
N ASN A 25 -0.94 -10.14 3.75
CA ASN A 25 0.44 -9.69 3.86
C ASN A 25 1.30 -10.53 2.93
N LYS A 26 1.85 -9.91 1.89
CA LYS A 26 2.73 -10.60 0.95
C LYS A 26 3.74 -9.62 0.38
N ARG A 27 5.00 -10.03 0.38
CA ARG A 27 6.07 -9.31 -0.29
C ARG A 27 6.46 -10.07 -1.54
N THR A 28 6.54 -9.38 -2.67
CA THR A 28 6.94 -9.98 -3.95
C THR A 28 7.90 -9.03 -4.66
N VAL A 29 8.99 -9.59 -5.17
CA VAL A 29 9.93 -8.91 -6.08
C VAL A 29 9.85 -9.64 -7.40
N LEU A 30 9.66 -8.90 -8.49
CA LEU A 30 9.51 -9.46 -9.83
C LEU A 30 10.75 -9.18 -10.67
N PRO A 31 11.25 -10.15 -11.46
CA PRO A 31 12.47 -9.98 -12.26
C PRO A 31 12.45 -8.81 -13.24
N GLN A 32 11.27 -8.43 -13.74
CA GLN A 32 11.09 -7.32 -14.70
C GLN A 32 11.29 -5.95 -14.06
N ALA A 33 11.06 -5.82 -12.76
CA ALA A 33 11.22 -4.56 -12.01
C ALA A 33 11.77 -4.88 -10.60
N PRO A 34 13.01 -5.39 -10.49
CA PRO A 34 13.54 -5.90 -9.24
C PRO A 34 13.78 -4.79 -8.21
N HIS A 35 13.86 -3.54 -8.65
CA HIS A 35 13.96 -2.35 -7.82
C HIS A 35 12.64 -1.93 -7.15
N VAL A 36 11.52 -2.56 -7.52
CA VAL A 36 10.20 -2.30 -6.94
C VAL A 36 9.72 -3.48 -6.10
N THR A 37 9.54 -3.25 -4.80
CA THR A 37 8.89 -4.23 -3.93
C THR A 37 7.37 -4.12 -4.10
N MET A 38 6.69 -5.21 -4.46
CA MET A 38 5.23 -5.33 -4.40
C MET A 38 4.85 -5.76 -2.99
N GLN A 39 4.25 -4.85 -2.22
CA GLN A 39 3.82 -5.07 -0.86
C GLN A 39 2.29 -5.07 -0.79
N GLU A 40 1.72 -6.25 -0.60
CA GLU A 40 0.32 -6.43 -0.24
C GLU A 40 0.17 -6.30 1.29
N VAL A 41 -0.91 -5.66 1.75
CA VAL A 41 -1.22 -5.51 3.18
C VAL A 41 -2.58 -6.10 3.55
N SER A 42 -2.66 -6.62 4.77
CA SER A 42 -3.91 -7.16 5.32
C SER A 42 -5.01 -6.10 5.42
N ALA A 43 -6.26 -6.56 5.37
CA ALA A 43 -7.40 -5.72 5.73
C ALA A 43 -7.61 -5.71 7.24
N VAL A 44 -8.17 -4.61 7.74
CA VAL A 44 -8.57 -4.48 9.15
C VAL A 44 -9.60 -5.53 9.54
N LYS A 45 -10.54 -5.82 8.63
CA LYS A 45 -11.75 -6.60 8.92
C LYS A 45 -11.57 -8.11 8.93
N ASP A 46 -10.51 -8.70 8.41
CA ASP A 46 -10.38 -10.17 8.39
C ASP A 46 -9.00 -10.55 8.88
N TYR A 47 -8.86 -11.75 9.44
CA TYR A 47 -7.57 -12.27 9.90
C TYR A 47 -6.44 -12.04 8.87
N PRO A 48 -5.26 -11.52 9.29
CA PRO A 48 -4.82 -11.29 10.67
C PRO A 48 -5.33 -10.00 11.34
N GLY A 49 -6.18 -9.25 10.65
CA GLY A 49 -6.69 -7.95 11.07
C GLY A 49 -5.61 -6.87 11.07
N GLY A 50 -5.93 -5.72 11.64
CA GLY A 50 -4.95 -4.65 11.89
C GLY A 50 -4.62 -3.79 10.67
N PHE A 51 -3.51 -3.06 10.75
CA PHE A 51 -3.08 -2.08 9.76
C PHE A 51 -1.57 -2.15 9.52
N CYS A 52 -1.09 -1.45 8.49
CA CYS A 52 0.31 -1.38 8.15
C CYS A 52 0.82 0.06 8.28
N LEU A 53 2.02 0.23 8.85
CA LEU A 53 2.75 1.49 8.87
C LEU A 53 3.89 1.45 7.86
N LEU A 54 3.91 2.42 6.94
CA LEU A 54 5.05 2.73 6.09
C LEU A 54 5.80 3.92 6.72
N ARG A 55 7.05 3.70 7.09
CA ARG A 55 7.95 4.72 7.65
C ARG A 55 9.04 4.99 6.65
N ILE A 56 9.19 6.24 6.22
CA ILE A 56 10.19 6.67 5.23
C ILE A 56 11.23 7.54 5.95
N HIS A 57 12.50 7.20 5.72
CA HIS A 57 13.67 7.89 6.23
C HIS A 57 14.64 8.13 5.08
N SER A 58 15.61 9.05 5.22
CA SER A 58 16.60 9.32 4.18
C SER A 58 17.44 8.08 3.82
N GLY A 59 17.69 7.17 4.77
CA GLY A 59 18.41 5.92 4.55
C GLY A 59 17.57 4.73 4.09
N GLY A 60 16.24 4.91 3.91
CA GLY A 60 15.37 3.85 3.41
C GLY A 60 13.97 3.87 4.01
N TYR A 61 13.30 2.72 3.99
CA TYR A 61 11.94 2.62 4.51
C TYR A 61 11.69 1.32 5.28
N ALA A 62 10.71 1.38 6.17
CA ALA A 62 10.23 0.23 6.94
C ALA A 62 8.72 0.04 6.72
N VAL A 63 8.31 -1.21 6.63
CA VAL A 63 6.92 -1.64 6.54
C VAL A 63 6.64 -2.53 7.74
N ASN A 64 5.64 -2.19 8.56
CA ASN A 64 5.31 -2.94 9.75
C ASN A 64 3.81 -3.15 9.90
N HIS A 65 3.41 -4.40 10.08
CA HIS A 65 2.04 -4.78 10.40
C HIS A 65 1.79 -4.72 11.90
N TYR A 66 0.69 -4.08 12.28
CA TYR A 66 0.22 -3.96 13.65
C TYR A 66 -1.16 -4.59 13.78
N LYS A 67 -1.31 -5.52 14.72
CA LYS A 67 -2.61 -6.10 15.06
C LYS A 67 -3.41 -5.14 15.94
N ALA A 68 -4.69 -5.04 15.65
CA ALA A 68 -5.64 -4.43 16.59
C ALA A 68 -5.68 -5.28 17.88
N SER A 69 -5.65 -4.62 19.04
CA SER A 69 -5.41 -5.26 20.34
C SER A 69 -6.60 -5.25 21.29
N SER A 70 -7.68 -4.54 20.98
CA SER A 70 -8.90 -4.55 21.80
C SER A 70 -9.52 -5.95 21.85
N ALA A 71 -10.24 -6.25 22.93
CA ALA A 71 -10.87 -7.56 23.13
C ALA A 71 -11.78 -7.93 21.96
N ALA A 72 -12.68 -7.02 21.55
CA ALA A 72 -13.58 -7.23 20.41
C ALA A 72 -12.84 -7.48 19.09
N ALA A 73 -11.74 -6.75 18.83
CA ALA A 73 -10.96 -6.96 17.61
C ALA A 73 -10.24 -8.32 17.60
N ARG A 74 -9.75 -8.77 18.76
CA ARG A 74 -9.13 -10.10 18.90
C ARG A 74 -10.15 -11.21 18.68
N GLU A 75 -11.32 -11.11 19.31
CA GLU A 75 -12.41 -12.08 19.12
C GLU A 75 -12.82 -12.19 17.66
N TRP A 76 -13.04 -11.04 17.00
CA TRP A 76 -13.40 -11.00 15.59
C TRP A 76 -12.29 -11.56 14.69
N THR A 77 -11.02 -11.29 15.02
CA THR A 77 -9.86 -11.85 14.30
C THR A 77 -9.81 -13.37 14.42
N GLU A 78 -10.11 -13.94 15.60
CA GLU A 78 -10.17 -15.40 15.77
C GLU A 78 -11.37 -16.03 15.07
N ARG A 79 -12.51 -15.32 15.00
CA ARG A 79 -13.68 -15.76 14.22
C ARG A 79 -13.36 -15.77 12.72
N SER A 80 -12.86 -14.66 12.18
CA SER A 80 -12.53 -14.51 10.76
C SER A 80 -11.36 -15.39 10.31
N ARG A 81 -10.52 -15.87 11.23
CA ARG A 81 -9.51 -16.91 10.96
C ARG A 81 -10.12 -18.17 10.34
N ARG A 82 -11.40 -18.45 10.62
CA ARG A 82 -12.11 -19.66 10.14
C ARG A 82 -12.70 -19.53 8.74
N VAL A 83 -12.59 -18.35 8.11
CA VAL A 83 -13.01 -18.16 6.70
C VAL A 83 -12.30 -19.19 5.80
N ALA A 84 -12.94 -19.54 4.68
CA ALA A 84 -12.44 -20.55 3.75
C ALA A 84 -12.14 -21.89 4.45
N ALA A 85 -13.09 -22.35 5.29
CA ALA A 85 -12.97 -23.59 6.08
C ALA A 85 -11.68 -23.65 6.94
N GLY A 86 -11.21 -22.50 7.43
CA GLY A 86 -10.00 -22.38 8.23
C GLY A 86 -8.69 -22.27 7.45
N LEU A 87 -8.73 -22.24 6.10
CA LEU A 87 -7.54 -22.09 5.27
C LEU A 87 -7.06 -20.64 5.14
N TRP A 88 -7.86 -19.67 5.58
CA TRP A 88 -7.56 -18.24 5.44
C TRP A 88 -6.19 -17.81 5.98
N PRO A 89 -5.67 -18.32 7.11
CA PRO A 89 -4.33 -17.97 7.60
C PRO A 89 -3.22 -18.28 6.62
N HIS A 90 -3.32 -19.39 5.87
CA HIS A 90 -2.32 -19.77 4.87
C HIS A 90 -2.30 -18.80 3.69
N HIS A 91 -3.44 -18.14 3.42
CA HIS A 91 -3.59 -17.15 2.37
C HIS A 91 -3.17 -15.74 2.82
N ALA A 92 -3.69 -15.29 3.96
CA ALA A 92 -3.67 -13.89 4.37
C ALA A 92 -2.47 -13.49 5.23
N LEU A 93 -1.86 -14.44 5.95
CA LEU A 93 -0.80 -14.13 6.91
C LEU A 93 0.54 -13.86 6.22
N GLY A 94 0.79 -14.39 5.03
CA GLY A 94 2.14 -14.40 4.44
C GLY A 94 2.99 -15.55 4.96
N ARG A 95 4.00 -15.94 4.17
CA ARG A 95 4.83 -17.13 4.43
C ARG A 95 5.93 -16.85 5.45
N SER A 96 6.38 -15.61 5.57
CA SER A 96 7.42 -15.21 6.51
C SER A 96 7.02 -13.98 7.33
N VAL A 97 7.81 -13.64 8.35
CA VAL A 97 7.69 -12.35 9.04
C VAL A 97 8.04 -11.20 8.09
N THR A 98 8.99 -11.40 7.17
CA THR A 98 9.42 -10.39 6.22
C THR A 98 8.37 -9.99 5.18
N ASP A 99 7.30 -10.78 5.02
CA ASP A 99 6.12 -10.42 4.22
C ASP A 99 5.28 -9.28 4.80
N ARG A 100 5.43 -8.99 6.10
CA ARG A 100 4.62 -8.01 6.85
C ARG A 100 5.44 -7.04 7.71
N ASN A 101 6.70 -7.38 7.96
CA ASN A 101 7.62 -6.63 8.80
C ASN A 101 8.98 -6.64 8.12
N SER A 102 9.34 -5.56 7.43
CA SER A 102 10.59 -5.46 6.70
C SER A 102 11.19 -4.06 6.78
N MET A 103 12.49 -3.99 6.57
CA MET A 103 13.24 -2.75 6.36
C MET A 103 14.03 -2.90 5.06
N THR A 104 14.11 -1.82 4.29
CA THR A 104 14.88 -1.77 3.05
C THR A 104 15.76 -0.54 3.08
N ALA A 105 17.07 -0.76 3.05
CA ALA A 105 18.04 0.31 2.87
C ALA A 105 17.95 0.83 1.44
N ARG A 106 17.82 2.16 1.29
CA ARG A 106 17.79 2.85 0.01
C ARG A 106 18.08 4.32 0.26
N ASP A 107 18.94 4.92 -0.55
CA ASP A 107 19.09 6.38 -0.49
C ASP A 107 17.81 7.05 -0.98
N LEU A 108 17.11 7.67 -0.03
CA LEU A 108 15.89 8.45 -0.20
C LEU A 108 16.12 9.91 0.21
N SER A 109 17.38 10.35 0.36
CA SER A 109 17.71 11.72 0.75
C SER A 109 17.22 12.77 -0.25
N GLY A 110 17.03 12.38 -1.51
CA GLY A 110 16.42 13.21 -2.55
C GLY A 110 14.90 13.36 -2.48
N ILE A 111 14.20 12.63 -1.60
CA ILE A 111 12.75 12.80 -1.40
C ILE A 111 12.50 14.05 -0.55
N ILE A 112 12.12 15.12 -1.21
CA ILE A 112 11.71 16.37 -0.58
C ILE A 112 10.19 16.48 -0.54
N ARG A 113 9.65 17.11 0.52
CA ARG A 113 8.24 17.47 0.55
C ARG A 113 7.99 18.44 -0.61
N PRO A 114 7.04 18.16 -1.53
CA PRO A 114 6.71 19.11 -2.57
C PRO A 114 6.27 20.42 -1.91
N THR A 115 6.83 21.55 -2.35
CA THR A 115 6.27 22.85 -2.00
C THR A 115 4.87 22.91 -2.62
N PRO A 116 3.81 23.18 -1.84
CA PRO A 116 2.48 23.29 -2.40
C PRO A 116 2.50 24.41 -3.44
N ALA A 117 2.21 24.08 -4.70
CA ALA A 117 1.93 25.10 -5.70
C ALA A 117 0.64 25.80 -5.28
N ILE A 118 0.70 27.10 -4.97
CA ILE A 118 -0.51 27.91 -4.80
C ILE A 118 -1.25 27.84 -6.14
N PRO A 119 -2.48 27.31 -6.20
CA PRO A 119 -3.23 27.32 -7.44
C PRO A 119 -3.43 28.78 -7.83
N THR A 120 -2.91 29.19 -8.98
CA THR A 120 -3.34 30.44 -9.62
C THR A 120 -4.85 30.34 -9.80
N GLN A 121 -5.61 31.21 -9.10
CA GLN A 121 -7.05 31.28 -9.25
C GLN A 121 -7.37 31.38 -10.75
N ARG A 122 -7.99 30.33 -11.31
CA ARG A 122 -8.57 30.44 -12.64
C ARG A 122 -9.69 31.46 -12.54
N ARG A 123 -9.50 32.59 -13.22
CA ARG A 123 -10.52 33.62 -13.42
C ARG A 123 -11.75 32.93 -14.03
N PRO A 124 -12.95 33.04 -13.45
CA PRO A 124 -14.13 32.41 -14.03
C PRO A 124 -14.41 33.01 -15.41
N GLU A 125 -14.54 32.15 -16.41
CA GLU A 125 -15.02 32.51 -17.75
C GLU A 125 -16.46 33.06 -17.63
N PRO A 126 -16.80 34.18 -18.29
CA PRO A 126 -18.15 34.71 -18.27
C PRO A 126 -19.12 33.71 -18.90
N TYR A 127 -20.15 33.34 -18.13
CA TYR A 127 -21.19 32.39 -18.52
C TYR A 127 -21.92 32.90 -19.78
N ALA A 128 -21.82 32.18 -20.89
CA ALA A 128 -22.58 32.50 -22.10
C ALA A 128 -24.06 32.19 -21.86
N VAL A 129 -24.90 33.23 -21.86
CA VAL A 129 -26.36 33.12 -21.76
C VAL A 129 -26.88 32.53 -23.08
N ARG A 130 -27.49 31.34 -23.03
CA ARG A 130 -28.18 30.76 -24.19
C ARG A 130 -29.60 31.35 -24.29
N PRO A 131 -30.06 31.76 -25.48
CA PRO A 131 -31.42 32.24 -25.67
C PRO A 131 -32.42 31.10 -25.55
N GLN A 132 -33.52 31.34 -24.81
CA GLN A 132 -34.66 30.44 -24.73
C GLN A 132 -35.45 30.50 -26.04
N GLN A 133 -35.85 29.33 -26.56
CA GLN A 133 -36.88 29.18 -27.59
C GLN A 133 -38.25 29.09 -26.92
#